data_AF-A0AA43RKA5-F1
#
_entry.id   AF-A0AA43RKA5-F1
#
_cell.length_a   1.000
_cell.length_b   1.000
_cell.length_c   1.000
_cell.angle_alpha   90.00
_cell.angle_beta   90.00
_cell.angle_gamma   90.00
#
_symmetry.space_group_name_H-M   'P 1'
#
loop_
_entity.id
_entity.type
_entity.pdbx_description
1 polymer ?
#
loop_
_entity_poly.entity_id
_entity_poly.type
_entity_poly.pdbx_seq_one_letter_code
_entity_poly.pdbx_strand_id
1 'polypeptide(L)'
;MDIKKAEEFMTKLIEEGTKYGFEDCEASYADDISMSVDILNGEVSSYEQSSDQGVSFRGFKNGQMGYCSTTRFDDDAVKFMLESAMENCEVLNDDDREFIYCDENNKNLHFSQLTEAYEKNTYSRFAELGLKLEKAILALDSRINAVDYLSISCSRGPALIINSKGLHSYRDTDGMSIFAGCHATDADGSVKSGAHYWVGNDIDKFDMDKFLAKLSENILGKMGAKSCKSGNYKVIMENEAFMQFMSAFLGNTFATVMQKGLSLLDGKEGTKIASDCFTLKEVPMYEDALSKYPFDDEG
;
A
#
# COMPACT_ATOMS: atom_id res chain seq x y z
N MET A 1 -14.13 13.46 -4.93
CA MET A 1 -14.65 14.83 -5.19
C MET A 1 -13.66 15.52 -6.11
N ASP A 2 -13.96 16.66 -6.76
CA ASP A 2 -12.88 17.41 -7.45
C ASP A 2 -11.83 17.84 -6.42
N ILE A 3 -10.54 17.56 -6.68
CA ILE A 3 -9.43 17.87 -5.78
C ILE A 3 -9.42 19.35 -5.36
N LYS A 4 -9.85 20.26 -6.25
CA LYS A 4 -9.97 21.69 -5.93
C LYS A 4 -10.98 21.97 -4.83
N LYS A 5 -12.11 21.25 -4.83
CA LYS A 5 -13.13 21.36 -3.78
C LYS A 5 -12.65 20.73 -2.48
N ALA A 6 -11.86 19.67 -2.55
CA ALA A 6 -11.21 19.09 -1.36
C ALA A 6 -10.25 20.10 -0.73
N GLU A 7 -9.41 20.72 -1.55
CA GLU A 7 -8.47 21.75 -1.12
C GLU A 7 -9.18 22.98 -0.52
N GLU A 8 -10.27 23.46 -1.14
CA GLU A 8 -11.11 24.53 -0.58
C GLU A 8 -11.70 24.16 0.79
N PHE A 9 -12.23 22.94 0.92
CA PHE A 9 -12.77 22.43 2.18
C PHE A 9 -11.68 22.33 3.26
N MET A 10 -10.53 21.74 2.93
CA MET A 10 -9.40 21.58 3.85
C MET A 10 -8.86 22.94 4.27
N THR A 11 -8.73 23.90 3.35
CA THR A 11 -8.24 25.25 3.65
C THR A 11 -9.16 25.92 4.66
N LYS A 12 -10.48 25.85 4.44
CA LYS A 12 -11.47 26.32 5.40
C LYS A 12 -11.35 25.62 6.75
N LEU A 13 -11.14 24.31 6.77
CA LEU A 13 -10.98 23.52 7.99
C LEU A 13 -9.75 23.96 8.81
N ILE A 14 -8.61 24.22 8.16
CA ILE A 14 -7.40 24.76 8.83
C ILE A 14 -7.64 26.17 9.37
N GLU A 15 -8.24 27.06 8.58
CA GLU A 15 -8.55 28.43 9.00
C GLU A 15 -9.50 28.47 10.20
N GLU A 16 -10.58 27.69 10.15
CA GLU A 16 -11.55 27.59 11.24
C GLU A 16 -10.96 26.87 12.46
N GLY A 17 -10.13 25.84 12.28
CA GLY A 17 -9.44 25.17 13.39
C GLY A 17 -8.53 26.11 14.17
N THR A 18 -7.77 26.97 13.47
CA THR A 18 -6.94 28.00 14.11
C THR A 18 -7.80 28.99 14.92
N LYS A 19 -8.96 29.41 14.38
CA LYS A 19 -9.92 30.28 15.10
C LYS A 19 -10.59 29.58 16.27
N TYR A 20 -10.85 28.28 16.15
CA TYR A 20 -11.45 27.43 17.18
C TYR A 20 -10.52 27.24 18.39
N GLY A 21 -9.21 27.40 18.17
CA GLY A 21 -8.22 27.56 19.23
C GLY A 21 -7.10 26.54 19.21
N PHE A 22 -6.99 25.69 18.19
CA PHE A 22 -5.82 24.84 17.97
C PHE A 22 -4.57 25.69 17.70
N GLU A 23 -3.42 25.25 18.22
CA GLU A 23 -2.13 25.93 18.07
C GLU A 23 -1.50 25.62 16.71
N ASP A 24 -1.59 24.36 16.28
CA ASP A 24 -1.23 23.89 14.95
C ASP A 24 -2.30 22.91 14.46
N CYS A 25 -2.54 22.87 13.15
CA CYS A 25 -3.55 22.02 12.51
C CYS A 25 -3.03 21.42 11.22
N GLU A 26 -3.48 20.21 10.87
CA GLU A 26 -3.27 19.58 9.58
C GLU A 26 -4.54 18.90 9.09
N ALA A 27 -4.76 18.95 7.79
CA ALA A 27 -5.82 18.25 7.11
C ALA A 27 -5.20 17.41 5.99
N SER A 28 -5.66 16.17 5.87
CA SER A 28 -5.21 15.23 4.84
C SER A 28 -6.41 14.68 4.10
N TYR A 29 -6.40 14.75 2.77
CA TYR A 29 -7.41 14.18 1.88
C TYR A 29 -6.81 13.03 1.11
N ALA A 30 -7.61 11.99 0.91
CA ALA A 30 -7.31 10.91 -0.01
C ALA A 30 -8.58 10.54 -0.79
N ASP A 31 -8.40 10.17 -2.05
CA ASP A 31 -9.44 9.60 -2.92
C ASP A 31 -8.83 8.37 -3.60
N ASP A 32 -9.56 7.28 -3.68
CA ASP A 32 -9.19 6.06 -4.39
C ASP A 32 -10.34 5.64 -5.29
N ILE A 33 -10.09 5.65 -6.60
CA ILE A 33 -10.99 5.07 -7.59
C ILE A 33 -10.36 3.76 -8.02
N SER A 34 -11.03 2.66 -7.70
CA SER A 34 -10.53 1.32 -7.96
C SER A 34 -11.54 0.47 -8.73
N MET A 35 -11.00 -0.52 -9.45
CA MET A 35 -11.77 -1.54 -10.16
C MET A 35 -11.08 -2.88 -9.96
N SER A 36 -11.87 -3.93 -9.72
CA SER A 36 -11.38 -5.31 -9.68
C SER A 36 -12.30 -6.26 -10.45
N VAL A 37 -11.70 -7.29 -11.05
CA VAL A 37 -12.40 -8.40 -11.68
C VAL A 37 -11.81 -9.69 -11.14
N ASP A 38 -12.67 -10.53 -10.57
CA ASP A 38 -12.30 -11.86 -10.11
C ASP A 38 -12.83 -12.91 -11.09
N ILE A 39 -12.00 -13.90 -11.38
CA ILE A 39 -12.32 -15.02 -12.24
C ILE A 39 -12.30 -16.30 -11.41
N LEU A 40 -13.32 -17.14 -11.62
CA LEU A 40 -13.40 -18.45 -10.99
C LEU A 40 -14.17 -19.41 -11.90
N ASN A 41 -13.57 -20.57 -12.16
CA ASN A 41 -14.18 -21.67 -12.91
C ASN A 41 -14.64 -21.29 -14.33
N GLY A 42 -13.85 -20.47 -15.04
CA GLY A 42 -14.10 -20.07 -16.42
C GLY A 42 -15.13 -18.96 -16.56
N GLU A 43 -15.51 -18.30 -15.47
CA GLU A 43 -16.49 -17.22 -15.44
C GLU A 43 -15.99 -16.04 -14.60
N VAL A 44 -16.53 -14.85 -14.88
CA VAL A 44 -16.33 -13.69 -13.99
C VAL A 44 -17.17 -13.90 -12.74
N SER A 45 -16.52 -14.11 -11.60
CA SER A 45 -17.20 -14.36 -10.32
C SER A 45 -17.55 -13.08 -9.58
N SER A 46 -16.74 -12.03 -9.73
CA SER A 46 -16.96 -10.72 -9.11
C SER A 46 -16.49 -9.60 -10.02
N TYR A 47 -17.18 -8.48 -9.94
CA TYR A 47 -16.74 -7.19 -10.47
C TYR A 47 -17.05 -6.13 -9.42
N GLU A 48 -16.03 -5.38 -9.04
CA GLU A 48 -16.16 -4.27 -8.11
C GLU A 48 -15.61 -3.01 -8.73
N GLN A 49 -16.31 -1.91 -8.51
CA GLN A 49 -15.83 -0.57 -8.83
C GLN A 49 -16.12 0.31 -7.62
N SER A 50 -15.07 0.83 -7.00
CA SER A 50 -15.18 1.70 -5.84
C SER A 50 -14.69 3.12 -6.15
N SER A 51 -15.20 4.07 -5.39
CA SER A 51 -14.70 5.43 -5.29
C SER A 51 -14.85 5.85 -3.85
N ASP A 52 -13.76 5.76 -3.11
CA ASP A 52 -13.69 6.07 -1.70
C ASP A 52 -12.87 7.33 -1.49
N GLN A 53 -13.44 8.29 -0.78
CA GLN A 53 -12.77 9.55 -0.49
C GLN A 53 -13.01 9.94 0.96
N GLY A 54 -12.04 10.61 1.55
CA GLY A 54 -12.12 11.06 2.92
C GLY A 54 -11.19 12.22 3.21
N VAL A 55 -11.53 12.94 4.26
CA VAL A 55 -10.67 13.95 4.86
C VAL A 55 -10.46 13.60 6.32
N SER A 56 -9.21 13.69 6.75
CA SER A 56 -8.79 13.59 8.13
C SER A 56 -8.26 14.93 8.59
N PHE A 57 -8.44 15.21 9.87
CA PHE A 57 -7.94 16.40 10.55
C PHE A 57 -7.22 15.98 11.81
N ARG A 58 -6.07 16.61 12.06
CA ARG A 58 -5.41 16.58 13.37
C ARG A 58 -5.11 18.00 13.83
N GLY A 59 -5.35 18.27 15.12
CA GLY A 59 -5.16 19.58 15.72
C GLY A 59 -4.44 19.46 17.06
N PHE A 60 -3.40 20.26 17.23
CA PHE A 60 -2.61 20.31 18.46
C PHE A 60 -3.16 21.37 19.41
N LYS A 61 -3.46 20.97 20.65
CA LYS A 61 -3.92 21.88 21.70
C LYS A 61 -3.48 21.41 23.08
N ASN A 62 -2.94 22.32 23.89
CA ASN A 62 -2.60 22.07 25.29
C ASN A 62 -1.67 20.85 25.49
N GLY A 63 -0.79 20.57 24.52
CA GLY A 63 0.12 19.42 24.58
C GLY A 63 -0.44 18.10 24.05
N GLN A 64 -1.70 18.06 23.58
CA GLN A 64 -2.34 16.86 23.04
C GLN A 64 -2.69 17.05 21.55
N MET A 65 -2.66 15.97 20.78
CA MET A 65 -3.07 15.95 19.37
C MET A 65 -4.44 15.27 19.26
N GLY A 66 -5.45 16.02 18.82
CA GLY A 66 -6.79 15.52 18.60
C GLY A 66 -7.04 15.17 17.15
N TYR A 67 -7.82 14.12 16.90
CA TYR A 67 -8.04 13.56 15.56
C TYR A 67 -9.52 13.46 15.23
N CYS A 68 -9.87 13.68 13.96
CA CYS A 68 -11.19 13.37 13.43
C CYS A 68 -11.12 13.09 11.92
N SER A 69 -11.98 12.22 11.39
CA SER A 69 -12.10 12.00 9.96
C SER A 69 -13.56 11.89 9.53
N THR A 70 -13.82 12.16 8.26
CA THR A 70 -15.17 12.11 7.67
C THR A 70 -15.10 11.92 6.16
N THR A 71 -16.22 11.48 5.57
CA THR A 71 -16.44 11.42 4.12
C THR A 71 -17.39 12.52 3.63
N ARG A 72 -17.81 13.44 4.53
CA ARG A 72 -18.69 14.58 4.23
C ARG A 72 -17.87 15.86 4.03
N PHE A 73 -18.23 16.61 2.98
CA PHE A 73 -17.54 17.85 2.59
C PHE A 73 -18.51 19.04 2.60
N ASP A 74 -19.15 19.25 3.75
CA ASP A 74 -20.11 20.33 3.99
C ASP A 74 -19.77 21.10 5.27
N ASP A 75 -20.38 22.26 5.48
CA ASP A 75 -20.07 23.14 6.61
C ASP A 75 -20.35 22.49 7.97
N ASP A 76 -21.35 21.60 8.03
CA ASP A 76 -21.64 20.83 9.24
C ASP A 76 -20.49 19.87 9.58
N ALA A 77 -19.85 19.28 8.55
CA ALA A 77 -18.69 18.43 8.71
C ALA A 77 -17.49 19.19 9.30
N VAL A 78 -17.23 20.43 8.87
CA VAL A 78 -16.16 21.27 9.45
C VAL A 78 -16.38 21.44 10.95
N LYS A 79 -17.60 21.84 11.35
CA LYS A 79 -17.94 22.04 12.76
C LYS A 79 -17.75 20.74 13.56
N PHE A 80 -18.29 19.63 13.04
CA PHE A 80 -18.20 18.32 13.67
C PHE A 80 -16.75 17.87 13.88
N MET A 81 -15.89 18.05 12.87
CA MET A 81 -14.48 17.64 12.94
C MET A 81 -13.71 18.44 13.99
N LEU A 82 -13.94 19.76 14.06
CA LEU A 82 -13.27 20.62 15.04
C LEU A 82 -13.72 20.32 16.48
N GLU A 83 -15.04 20.16 16.70
CA GLU A 83 -15.58 19.76 18.00
C GLU A 83 -15.03 18.41 18.44
N SER A 84 -15.08 17.41 17.57
CA SER A 84 -14.60 16.05 17.86
C SER A 84 -13.09 16.01 18.13
N ALA A 85 -12.28 16.73 17.36
CA ALA A 85 -10.84 16.80 17.58
C ALA A 85 -10.50 17.52 18.89
N MET A 86 -11.25 18.57 19.26
CA MET A 86 -11.04 19.25 20.55
C MET A 86 -11.42 18.36 21.73
N GLU A 87 -12.56 17.65 21.64
CA GLU A 87 -12.97 16.65 22.64
C GLU A 87 -11.89 15.58 22.83
N ASN A 88 -11.25 15.12 21.74
CA ASN A 88 -10.10 14.21 21.83
C ASN A 88 -8.95 14.85 22.62
N CYS A 89 -8.58 16.10 22.33
CA CYS A 89 -7.51 16.79 23.07
C CYS A 89 -7.79 16.88 24.58
N GLU A 90 -9.06 17.04 24.98
CA GLU A 90 -9.45 17.19 26.39
C GLU A 90 -9.39 15.90 27.20
N VAL A 91 -9.56 14.74 26.54
CA VAL A 91 -9.57 13.43 27.21
C VAL A 91 -8.26 12.67 27.07
N LEU A 92 -7.43 13.02 26.08
CA LEU A 92 -6.11 12.44 25.89
C LEU A 92 -5.16 12.89 27.02
N ASN A 93 -4.31 11.95 27.42
CA ASN A 93 -3.24 12.17 28.39
C ASN A 93 -2.02 11.38 27.94
N ASP A 94 -1.58 11.67 26.71
CA ASP A 94 -0.35 11.12 26.16
C ASP A 94 0.84 11.96 26.62
N ASP A 95 1.91 11.27 27.02
CA ASP A 95 3.19 11.88 27.40
C ASP A 95 4.11 12.03 26.17
N ASP A 96 3.85 11.29 25.09
CA ASP A 96 4.56 11.38 23.83
C ASP A 96 4.07 12.59 23.03
N ARG A 97 4.97 13.56 22.82
CA ARG A 97 4.63 14.81 22.15
C ARG A 97 4.65 14.65 20.64
N GLU A 98 3.49 14.84 20.04
CA GLU A 98 3.33 15.00 18.60
C GLU A 98 3.48 16.45 18.17
N PHE A 99 3.80 16.69 16.90
CA PHE A 99 3.90 18.02 16.33
C PHE A 99 3.48 18.02 14.86
N ILE A 100 2.97 19.16 14.39
CA ILE A 100 2.73 19.37 12.95
C ILE A 100 4.04 19.75 12.27
N TYR A 101 4.44 18.99 11.26
CA TYR A 101 5.68 19.17 10.51
C TYR A 101 5.53 20.16 9.34
N CYS A 102 6.57 20.91 9.02
CA CYS A 102 6.66 21.71 7.79
C CYS A 102 8.12 22.12 7.56
N ASP A 103 8.71 21.75 6.43
CA ASP A 103 10.02 22.27 6.01
C ASP A 103 9.86 23.68 5.43
N GLU A 104 10.44 24.67 6.10
CA GLU A 104 10.43 26.07 5.66
C GLU A 104 10.96 26.28 4.23
N ASN A 105 11.86 25.41 3.76
CA ASN A 105 12.43 25.49 2.42
C ASN A 105 11.65 24.68 1.38
N ASN A 106 10.73 23.83 1.80
CA ASN A 106 10.06 22.86 0.94
C ASN A 106 8.59 22.67 1.30
N LYS A 107 7.86 23.79 1.32
CA LYS A 107 6.44 23.83 1.70
C LYS A 107 5.48 23.34 0.61
N ASN A 108 5.92 23.27 -0.63
CA ASN A 108 5.06 22.96 -1.78
C ASN A 108 5.62 21.74 -2.52
N LEU A 109 5.15 20.57 -2.12
CA LEU A 109 5.54 19.29 -2.69
C LEU A 109 4.45 18.84 -3.65
N HIS A 110 4.76 18.79 -4.93
CA HIS A 110 3.81 18.33 -5.94
C HIS A 110 4.43 17.25 -6.79
N PHE A 111 3.81 16.08 -6.81
CA PHE A 111 4.24 14.95 -7.60
C PHE A 111 3.05 14.24 -8.25
N SER A 112 3.19 13.85 -9.50
CA SER A 112 2.19 13.01 -10.16
C SER A 112 2.90 11.97 -11.01
N GLN A 113 2.50 10.73 -10.85
CA GLN A 113 2.93 9.57 -11.62
C GLN A 113 1.73 8.92 -12.31
N LEU A 114 0.78 9.72 -12.79
CA LEU A 114 -0.34 9.23 -13.57
C LEU A 114 0.10 8.82 -14.98
N THR A 115 -0.53 7.79 -15.50
CA THR A 115 -0.31 7.30 -16.86
C THR A 115 -1.58 7.42 -17.69
N GLU A 116 -1.43 7.74 -18.98
CA GLU A 116 -2.54 7.66 -19.93
C GLU A 116 -3.04 6.21 -20.11
N ALA A 117 -2.24 5.23 -19.71
CA ALA A 117 -2.58 3.81 -19.78
C ALA A 117 -3.69 3.42 -18.81
N TYR A 118 -3.95 4.20 -17.75
CA TYR A 118 -5.01 3.88 -16.80
C TYR A 118 -6.38 3.71 -17.48
N GLU A 119 -6.70 4.54 -18.47
CA GLU A 119 -7.99 4.50 -19.17
C GLU A 119 -8.16 3.22 -20.02
N LYS A 120 -7.07 2.47 -20.25
CA LYS A 120 -7.12 1.16 -20.88
C LYS A 120 -7.63 0.06 -19.92
N ASN A 121 -7.69 0.33 -18.62
CA ASN A 121 -8.08 -0.64 -17.60
C ASN A 121 -9.60 -0.70 -17.50
N THR A 122 -10.20 -1.44 -18.43
CA THR A 122 -11.64 -1.61 -18.50
C THR A 122 -12.03 -2.99 -18.01
N TYR A 123 -13.25 -3.09 -17.47
CA TYR A 123 -13.89 -4.37 -17.15
C TYR A 123 -13.75 -5.41 -18.27
N SER A 124 -14.05 -5.01 -19.53
CA SER A 124 -14.01 -5.93 -20.66
C SER A 124 -12.61 -6.50 -20.90
N ARG A 125 -11.57 -5.67 -20.77
CA ARG A 125 -10.18 -6.10 -20.93
C ARG A 125 -9.71 -6.97 -19.77
N PHE A 126 -10.09 -6.65 -18.54
CA PHE A 126 -9.77 -7.45 -17.37
C PHE A 126 -10.46 -8.81 -17.43
N ALA A 127 -11.76 -8.86 -17.75
CA ALA A 127 -12.49 -10.11 -17.93
C ALA A 127 -11.89 -10.97 -19.05
N GLU A 128 -11.58 -10.39 -20.22
CA GLU A 128 -10.96 -11.12 -21.33
C GLU A 128 -9.58 -11.66 -20.94
N LEU A 129 -8.74 -10.85 -20.30
CA LEU A 129 -7.41 -11.26 -19.86
C LEU A 129 -7.48 -12.36 -18.80
N GLY A 130 -8.31 -12.17 -17.78
CA GLY A 130 -8.47 -13.11 -16.68
C GLY A 130 -8.98 -14.48 -17.15
N LEU A 131 -10.00 -14.52 -18.00
CA LEU A 131 -10.51 -15.77 -18.58
C LEU A 131 -9.45 -16.51 -19.42
N LYS A 132 -8.65 -15.77 -20.20
CA LYS A 132 -7.53 -16.35 -20.96
C LYS A 132 -6.44 -16.87 -20.03
N LEU A 133 -6.11 -16.11 -18.99
CA LEU A 133 -5.07 -16.44 -18.03
C LEU A 133 -5.45 -17.69 -17.21
N GLU A 134 -6.66 -17.77 -16.66
CA GLU A 134 -7.13 -18.96 -15.93
C GLU A 134 -7.02 -20.23 -16.79
N LYS A 135 -7.52 -20.16 -18.03
CA LYS A 135 -7.43 -21.26 -18.98
C LYS A 135 -5.98 -21.65 -19.27
N ALA A 136 -5.08 -20.68 -19.41
CA ALA A 136 -3.67 -20.93 -19.65
C ALA A 136 -2.98 -21.58 -18.43
N ILE A 137 -3.33 -21.15 -17.21
CA ILE A 137 -2.83 -21.75 -15.96
C ILE A 137 -3.22 -23.22 -15.87
N LEU A 138 -4.50 -23.55 -16.11
CA LEU A 138 -4.99 -24.93 -16.10
C LEU A 138 -4.35 -25.80 -17.19
N ALA A 139 -3.86 -25.19 -18.28
CA ALA A 139 -3.19 -25.89 -19.37
C ALA A 139 -1.69 -26.13 -19.13
N LEU A 140 -1.09 -25.56 -18.08
CA LEU A 140 0.35 -25.73 -17.79
C LEU A 140 0.72 -27.18 -17.47
N ASP A 141 -0.10 -27.88 -16.69
CA ASP A 141 0.13 -29.27 -16.30
C ASP A 141 -1.19 -29.89 -15.82
N SER A 142 -1.47 -31.13 -16.22
CA SER A 142 -2.70 -31.84 -15.87
C SER A 142 -2.89 -32.08 -14.36
N ARG A 143 -1.84 -31.93 -13.56
CA ARG A 143 -1.90 -32.03 -12.08
C ARG A 143 -2.50 -30.80 -11.43
N ILE A 144 -2.52 -29.64 -12.12
CA ILE A 144 -3.16 -28.43 -11.61
C ILE A 144 -4.66 -28.67 -11.61
N ASN A 145 -5.24 -28.68 -10.41
CA ASN A 145 -6.63 -29.07 -10.21
C ASN A 145 -7.57 -27.89 -10.40
N ALA A 146 -7.20 -26.72 -9.89
CA ALA A 146 -7.98 -25.50 -10.02
C ALA A 146 -7.09 -24.25 -9.88
N VAL A 147 -7.61 -23.15 -10.40
CA VAL A 147 -7.18 -21.80 -10.01
C VAL A 147 -8.13 -21.37 -8.89
N ASP A 148 -7.58 -21.24 -7.68
CA ASP A 148 -8.36 -20.97 -6.47
C ASP A 148 -8.76 -19.50 -6.35
N TYR A 149 -7.92 -18.62 -6.89
CA TYR A 149 -8.13 -17.19 -6.87
C TYR A 149 -7.39 -16.54 -8.04
N LEU A 150 -8.11 -15.76 -8.85
CA LEU A 150 -7.54 -14.97 -9.93
C LEU A 150 -8.21 -13.59 -9.90
N SER A 151 -7.43 -12.56 -9.56
CA SER A 151 -7.92 -11.19 -9.49
C SER A 151 -7.05 -10.26 -10.32
N ILE A 152 -7.70 -9.37 -11.04
CA ILE A 152 -7.08 -8.28 -11.78
C ILE A 152 -7.68 -6.99 -11.25
N SER A 153 -6.84 -6.10 -10.72
CA SER A 153 -7.29 -4.85 -10.12
C SER A 153 -6.47 -3.66 -10.59
N CYS A 154 -7.08 -2.49 -10.60
CA CYS A 154 -6.38 -1.22 -10.75
C CYS A 154 -6.96 -0.18 -9.80
N SER A 155 -6.14 0.80 -9.43
CA SER A 155 -6.59 1.97 -8.69
C SER A 155 -5.82 3.23 -9.09
N ARG A 156 -6.44 4.38 -8.84
CA ARG A 156 -5.82 5.70 -8.95
C ARG A 156 -6.36 6.62 -7.89
N GLY A 157 -5.56 7.58 -7.45
CA GLY A 157 -5.99 8.41 -6.34
C GLY A 157 -5.03 9.51 -5.94
N PRO A 158 -5.49 10.77 -5.83
CA PRO A 158 -4.72 11.81 -5.19
C PRO A 158 -4.70 11.65 -3.67
N ALA A 159 -3.58 12.04 -3.08
CA ALA A 159 -3.47 12.40 -1.68
C ALA A 159 -2.99 13.86 -1.56
N LEU A 160 -3.57 14.60 -0.64
CA LEU A 160 -3.25 16.00 -0.36
C LEU A 160 -3.10 16.20 1.15
N ILE A 161 -2.03 16.84 1.59
CA ILE A 161 -1.81 17.26 2.98
C ILE A 161 -1.62 18.77 2.97
N ILE A 162 -2.38 19.48 3.81
CA ILE A 162 -2.15 20.90 4.07
C ILE A 162 -2.16 21.17 5.56
N ASN A 163 -1.37 22.13 6.03
CA ASN A 163 -1.34 22.45 7.45
C ASN A 163 -1.13 23.93 7.76
N SER A 164 -1.36 24.29 9.02
CA SER A 164 -1.30 25.68 9.53
C SER A 164 0.08 26.32 9.41
N LYS A 165 1.15 25.53 9.21
CA LYS A 165 2.53 26.01 8.98
C LYS A 165 2.83 26.30 7.51
N GLY A 166 1.84 26.09 6.64
CA GLY A 166 1.89 26.38 5.22
C GLY A 166 2.37 25.23 4.35
N LEU A 167 2.44 24.00 4.88
CA LEU A 167 2.69 22.82 4.06
C LEU A 167 1.55 22.61 3.07
N HIS A 168 1.91 22.19 1.86
CA HIS A 168 1.03 21.77 0.78
C HIS A 168 1.72 20.65 0.02
N SER A 169 1.29 19.41 0.27
CA SER A 169 1.90 18.21 -0.26
C SER A 169 0.86 17.41 -1.03
N TYR A 170 1.00 17.36 -2.35
CA TYR A 170 0.13 16.64 -3.27
C TYR A 170 0.88 15.52 -3.98
N ARG A 171 0.28 14.33 -3.98
CA ARG A 171 0.70 13.20 -4.82
C ARG A 171 -0.48 12.60 -5.54
N ASP A 172 -0.28 12.11 -6.76
CA ASP A 172 -1.29 11.35 -7.48
C ASP A 172 -0.63 10.23 -8.29
N THR A 173 -1.11 9.02 -8.10
CA THR A 173 -0.51 7.80 -8.65
C THR A 173 -1.58 6.85 -9.12
N ASP A 174 -1.26 6.08 -10.15
CA ASP A 174 -2.06 4.96 -10.60
C ASP A 174 -1.29 3.65 -10.53
N GLY A 175 -2.02 2.54 -10.57
CA GLY A 175 -1.43 1.23 -10.56
C GLY A 175 -2.42 0.14 -10.90
N MET A 176 -1.89 -1.04 -11.20
CA MET A 176 -2.64 -2.26 -11.36
C MET A 176 -1.87 -3.45 -10.84
N SER A 177 -2.60 -4.49 -10.49
CA SER A 177 -2.04 -5.77 -10.12
C SER A 177 -2.83 -6.92 -10.73
N ILE A 178 -2.13 -8.02 -10.96
CA ILE A 178 -2.70 -9.31 -11.34
C ILE A 178 -2.18 -10.32 -10.34
N PHE A 179 -3.05 -11.05 -9.68
CA PHE A 179 -2.68 -12.11 -8.77
C PHE A 179 -3.38 -13.41 -9.19
N ALA A 180 -2.63 -14.51 -9.21
CA ALA A 180 -3.18 -15.84 -9.42
C ALA A 180 -2.65 -16.82 -8.37
N GLY A 181 -3.55 -17.57 -7.73
CA GLY A 181 -3.27 -18.68 -6.84
C GLY A 181 -3.93 -19.95 -7.36
N CYS A 182 -3.19 -21.07 -7.34
CA CYS A 182 -3.70 -22.37 -7.77
C CYS A 182 -3.15 -23.49 -6.91
N HIS A 183 -3.78 -24.67 -7.04
CA HIS A 183 -3.31 -25.88 -6.40
C HIS A 183 -3.23 -27.05 -7.37
N ALA A 184 -2.34 -27.97 -7.03
CA ALA A 184 -2.05 -29.16 -7.80
C ALA A 184 -1.82 -30.36 -6.89
N THR A 185 -2.19 -31.55 -7.36
CA THR A 185 -2.03 -32.80 -6.63
C THR A 185 -0.78 -33.53 -7.10
N ASP A 186 0.12 -33.80 -6.17
CA ASP A 186 1.37 -34.54 -6.40
C ASP A 186 1.11 -36.06 -6.53
N ALA A 187 2.08 -36.81 -7.02
CA ALA A 187 1.96 -38.25 -7.24
C ALA A 187 1.72 -39.06 -5.95
N ASP A 188 2.10 -38.51 -4.78
CA ASP A 188 1.84 -39.09 -3.47
C ASP A 188 0.45 -38.72 -2.90
N GLY A 189 -0.35 -37.98 -3.65
CA GLY A 189 -1.67 -37.50 -3.25
C GLY A 189 -1.65 -36.22 -2.40
N SER A 190 -0.47 -35.66 -2.11
CA SER A 190 -0.38 -34.39 -1.39
C SER A 190 -0.75 -33.21 -2.28
N VAL A 191 -1.48 -32.24 -1.72
CA VAL A 191 -1.83 -31.00 -2.42
C VAL A 191 -0.72 -29.96 -2.20
N LYS A 192 -0.28 -29.34 -3.29
CA LYS A 192 0.65 -28.20 -3.28
C LYS A 192 -0.06 -26.98 -3.80
N SER A 193 0.13 -25.84 -3.13
CA SER A 193 -0.33 -24.54 -3.60
C SER A 193 0.83 -23.73 -4.17
N GLY A 194 0.55 -22.94 -5.20
CA GLY A 194 1.46 -21.95 -5.76
C GLY A 194 0.70 -20.68 -6.10
N ALA A 195 1.40 -19.56 -6.06
CA ALA A 195 0.83 -18.28 -6.45
C ALA A 195 1.91 -17.43 -7.12
N HIS A 196 1.46 -16.47 -7.90
CA HIS A 196 2.31 -15.43 -8.45
C HIS A 196 1.50 -14.17 -8.66
N TYR A 197 2.19 -13.04 -8.71
CA TYR A 197 1.59 -11.74 -8.90
C TYR A 197 2.44 -10.91 -9.86
N TRP A 198 1.78 -9.96 -10.50
CA TRP A 198 2.41 -8.94 -11.33
C TRP A 198 1.84 -7.59 -10.92
N VAL A 199 2.70 -6.57 -10.90
CA VAL A 199 2.35 -5.19 -10.60
C VAL A 199 2.84 -4.31 -11.74
N GLY A 200 2.02 -3.34 -12.14
CA GLY A 200 2.36 -2.39 -13.18
C GLY A 200 1.37 -1.24 -13.25
N ASN A 201 1.32 -0.54 -14.38
CA ASN A 201 0.40 0.57 -14.63
C ASN A 201 -0.22 0.57 -16.03
N ASP A 202 0.15 -0.40 -16.87
CA ASP A 202 -0.40 -0.56 -18.22
C ASP A 202 -0.65 -2.04 -18.49
N ILE A 203 -1.90 -2.39 -18.74
CA ILE A 203 -2.33 -3.77 -19.01
C ILE A 203 -1.62 -4.34 -20.25
N ASP A 204 -1.21 -3.48 -21.19
CA ASP A 204 -0.45 -3.90 -22.38
C ASP A 204 0.99 -4.33 -22.05
N LYS A 205 1.50 -4.02 -20.86
CA LYS A 205 2.82 -4.47 -20.39
C LYS A 205 2.79 -5.82 -19.67
N PHE A 206 1.60 -6.39 -19.44
CA PHE A 206 1.49 -7.70 -18.83
C PHE A 206 1.98 -8.78 -19.79
N ASP A 207 3.07 -9.44 -19.42
CA ASP A 207 3.65 -10.57 -20.15
C ASP A 207 3.10 -11.88 -19.59
N MET A 208 2.10 -12.43 -20.27
CA MET A 208 1.43 -13.66 -19.88
C MET A 208 2.39 -14.86 -19.82
N ASP A 209 3.31 -14.98 -20.79
CA ASP A 209 4.23 -16.13 -20.85
C ASP A 209 5.21 -16.08 -19.67
N LYS A 210 5.74 -14.89 -19.35
CA LYS A 210 6.61 -14.71 -18.18
C LYS A 210 5.88 -14.98 -16.87
N PHE A 211 4.64 -14.52 -16.74
CA PHE A 211 3.81 -14.76 -15.56
C PHE A 211 3.55 -16.27 -15.37
N LEU A 212 3.13 -16.95 -16.45
CA LEU A 212 2.87 -18.39 -16.45
C LEU A 212 4.13 -19.21 -16.14
N ALA A 213 5.29 -18.81 -16.67
CA ALA A 213 6.56 -19.47 -16.39
C ALA A 213 6.90 -19.42 -14.88
N LYS A 214 6.75 -18.24 -14.25
CA LYS A 214 7.04 -18.08 -12.83
C LYS A 214 5.99 -18.76 -11.94
N LEU A 215 4.70 -18.69 -12.29
CA LEU A 215 3.65 -19.42 -11.58
C LEU A 215 3.86 -20.93 -11.66
N SER A 216 4.23 -21.45 -12.85
CA SER A 216 4.57 -22.86 -13.06
C SER A 216 5.73 -23.30 -12.18
N GLU A 217 6.81 -22.51 -12.10
CA GLU A 217 7.92 -22.76 -11.17
C GLU A 217 7.42 -22.81 -9.71
N ASN A 218 6.60 -21.83 -9.31
CA ASN A 218 6.10 -21.69 -7.94
C ASN A 218 5.15 -22.81 -7.49
N ILE A 219 4.49 -23.51 -8.43
CA ILE A 219 3.60 -24.65 -8.12
C ILE A 219 4.25 -26.00 -8.45
N LEU A 220 4.70 -26.21 -9.69
CA LEU A 220 5.23 -27.49 -10.15
C LEU A 220 6.64 -27.77 -9.61
N GLY A 221 7.41 -26.73 -9.29
CA GLY A 221 8.71 -26.89 -8.64
C GLY A 221 8.63 -27.51 -7.24
N LYS A 222 7.44 -27.53 -6.62
CA LYS A 222 7.18 -28.17 -5.32
C LYS A 222 6.87 -29.66 -5.43
N MET A 223 6.72 -30.19 -6.64
CA MET A 223 6.35 -31.58 -6.88
C MET A 223 7.50 -32.52 -6.54
N GLY A 224 7.19 -33.62 -5.87
CA GLY A 224 8.17 -34.58 -5.39
C GLY A 224 9.06 -34.06 -4.26
N ALA A 225 8.69 -32.95 -3.60
CA ALA A 225 9.42 -32.42 -2.46
C ALA A 225 9.54 -33.48 -1.34
N LYS A 226 10.73 -33.58 -0.75
CA LYS A 226 11.03 -34.54 0.32
C LYS A 226 11.71 -33.84 1.49
N SER A 227 11.48 -34.35 2.68
CA SER A 227 12.21 -33.90 3.86
C SER A 227 13.70 -34.17 3.72
N CYS A 228 14.51 -33.20 4.12
CA CYS A 228 15.95 -33.36 4.32
C CYS A 228 16.23 -33.81 5.77
N LYS A 229 17.44 -34.34 6.02
CA LYS A 229 17.86 -34.65 7.39
C LYS A 229 18.11 -33.35 8.17
N SER A 230 17.84 -33.36 9.47
CA SER A 230 18.20 -32.23 10.34
C SER A 230 19.72 -32.02 10.36
N GLY A 231 20.15 -30.77 10.28
CA GLY A 231 21.56 -30.40 10.28
C GLY A 231 21.79 -28.96 9.84
N ASN A 232 23.06 -28.57 9.77
CA ASN A 232 23.48 -27.27 9.27
C ASN A 232 23.78 -27.35 7.78
N TYR A 233 23.17 -26.46 6.99
CA TYR A 233 23.32 -26.41 5.54
C TYR A 233 23.68 -24.99 5.10
N LYS A 234 24.40 -24.90 3.98
CA LYS A 234 24.43 -23.65 3.22
C LYS A 234 23.08 -23.49 2.55
N VAL A 235 22.47 -22.32 2.72
CA VAL A 235 21.14 -22.00 2.18
C VAL A 235 21.31 -20.93 1.11
N ILE A 236 20.65 -21.13 -0.02
CA ILE A 236 20.41 -20.07 -1.01
C ILE A 236 18.95 -19.65 -0.80
N MET A 237 18.75 -18.39 -0.46
CA MET A 237 17.40 -17.81 -0.38
C MET A 237 17.06 -17.21 -1.74
N GLU A 238 15.93 -17.63 -2.29
CA GLU A 238 15.35 -16.98 -3.47
C GLU A 238 14.85 -15.58 -3.08
N ASN A 239 14.72 -14.68 -4.06
CA ASN A 239 14.47 -13.26 -3.82
C ASN A 239 13.16 -13.02 -3.04
N GLU A 240 12.07 -13.72 -3.32
CA GLU A 240 10.81 -13.53 -2.59
C GLU A 240 10.95 -14.00 -1.13
N ALA A 241 11.62 -15.13 -0.90
CA ALA A 241 11.91 -15.63 0.44
C ALA A 241 12.81 -14.67 1.23
N PHE A 242 13.82 -14.09 0.58
CA PHE A 242 14.69 -13.09 1.20
C PHE A 242 13.92 -11.81 1.55
N MET A 243 12.99 -11.36 0.69
CA MET A 243 12.16 -10.19 0.98
C MET A 243 11.19 -10.44 2.14
N GLN A 244 10.62 -11.63 2.27
CA GLN A 244 9.80 -11.99 3.44
C GLN A 244 10.63 -11.99 4.73
N PHE A 245 11.84 -12.55 4.68
CA PHE A 245 12.77 -12.48 5.80
C PHE A 245 13.13 -11.03 6.16
N MET A 246 13.40 -10.19 5.15
CA MET A 246 13.72 -8.78 5.34
C MET A 246 12.55 -7.99 5.93
N SER A 247 11.31 -8.26 5.52
CA SER A 247 10.12 -7.63 6.08
C SER A 247 10.00 -7.88 7.59
N ALA A 248 10.21 -9.13 8.02
CA ALA A 248 10.24 -9.46 9.45
C ALA A 248 11.37 -8.73 10.20
N PHE A 249 12.52 -8.55 9.56
CA PHE A 249 13.63 -7.78 10.13
C PHE A 249 13.30 -6.28 10.25
N LEU A 250 12.78 -5.67 9.19
CA LEU A 250 12.45 -4.23 9.12
C LEU A 250 11.40 -3.81 10.15
N GLY A 251 10.50 -4.70 10.58
CA GLY A 251 9.59 -4.40 11.69
C GLY A 251 10.31 -4.01 12.99
N ASN A 252 11.57 -4.43 13.18
CA ASN A 252 12.38 -4.05 14.32
C ASN A 252 13.01 -2.65 14.18
N THR A 253 12.97 -2.02 13.00
CA THR A 253 13.54 -0.68 12.79
C THR A 253 12.56 0.45 13.12
N PHE A 254 11.29 0.15 13.39
CA PHE A 254 10.28 1.16 13.69
C PHE A 254 10.48 1.78 15.08
N ALA A 255 10.47 3.12 15.13
CA ALA A 255 10.64 3.87 16.37
C ALA A 255 9.59 3.48 17.43
N THR A 256 8.33 3.29 17.03
CA THR A 256 7.25 2.88 17.93
C THR A 256 7.48 1.49 18.54
N VAL A 257 8.09 0.57 17.81
CA VAL A 257 8.46 -0.77 18.30
C VAL A 257 9.64 -0.66 19.27
N MET A 258 10.61 0.21 18.99
CA MET A 258 11.74 0.49 19.88
C MET A 258 11.31 1.16 21.19
N GLN A 259 10.51 2.22 21.14
CA GLN A 259 10.02 2.96 22.31
C GLN A 259 9.19 2.06 23.25
N LYS A 260 8.46 1.09 22.69
CA LYS A 260 7.72 0.06 23.45
C LYS A 260 8.62 -1.05 24.02
N GLY A 261 9.93 -1.01 23.76
CA GLY A 261 10.89 -2.03 24.22
C GLY A 261 10.74 -3.38 23.53
N LEU A 262 10.12 -3.42 22.34
CA LEU A 262 9.83 -4.66 21.61
C LEU A 262 10.84 -4.95 20.50
N SER A 263 11.69 -3.99 20.15
CA SER A 263 12.69 -4.15 19.09
C SER A 263 13.92 -4.90 19.58
N LEU A 264 14.36 -5.90 18.80
CA LEU A 264 15.66 -6.56 19.01
C LEU A 264 16.86 -5.70 18.58
N LEU A 265 16.60 -4.56 17.93
CA LEU A 265 17.60 -3.62 17.44
C LEU A 265 17.79 -2.40 18.35
N ASP A 266 17.13 -2.37 19.50
CA ASP A 266 17.32 -1.28 20.47
C ASP A 266 18.80 -1.17 20.89
N GLY A 267 19.30 0.07 20.89
CA GLY A 267 20.70 0.40 21.18
C GLY A 267 21.73 -0.15 20.18
N LYS A 268 21.32 -0.57 18.97
CA LYS A 268 22.24 -1.09 17.93
C LYS A 268 22.68 -0.05 16.89
N GLU A 269 22.21 1.18 16.99
CA GLU A 269 22.64 2.27 16.10
C GLU A 269 24.16 2.42 16.09
N GLY A 270 24.73 2.57 14.89
CA GLY A 270 26.18 2.66 14.69
C GLY A 270 26.96 1.36 14.91
N THR A 271 26.30 0.25 15.25
CA THR A 271 26.95 -1.06 15.43
C THR A 271 26.75 -1.96 14.21
N LYS A 272 27.69 -2.88 13.99
CA LYS A 272 27.58 -3.87 12.92
C LYS A 272 26.66 -5.01 13.34
N ILE A 273 25.51 -5.11 12.66
CA ILE A 273 24.49 -6.15 12.90
C ILE A 273 24.33 -7.13 11.73
N ALA A 274 25.00 -6.89 10.61
CA ALA A 274 24.95 -7.72 9.40
C ALA A 274 26.35 -7.92 8.78
N SER A 275 26.42 -8.72 7.72
CA SER A 275 27.66 -8.96 6.96
C SER A 275 28.19 -7.69 6.30
N ASP A 276 29.51 -7.57 6.14
CA ASP A 276 30.15 -6.42 5.43
C ASP A 276 29.73 -6.33 3.96
N CYS A 277 29.30 -7.45 3.36
CA CYS A 277 28.86 -7.50 1.98
C CYS A 277 27.39 -7.10 1.79
N PHE A 278 26.70 -6.69 2.87
CA PHE A 278 25.29 -6.32 2.82
C PHE A 278 25.11 -4.82 3.07
N THR A 279 24.35 -4.17 2.20
CA THR A 279 23.92 -2.77 2.37
C THR A 279 22.46 -2.69 1.96
N LEU A 280 21.62 -2.18 2.86
CA LEU A 280 20.25 -1.82 2.57
C LEU A 280 20.15 -0.31 2.47
N LYS A 281 19.53 0.18 1.40
CA LYS A 281 19.36 1.62 1.16
C LYS A 281 17.93 1.87 0.71
N GLU A 282 17.27 2.81 1.35
CA GLU A 282 16.00 3.36 0.89
C GLU A 282 16.26 4.51 -0.10
N VAL A 283 15.56 4.49 -1.23
CA VAL A 283 15.63 5.52 -2.27
C VAL A 283 14.21 5.81 -2.76
N PRO A 284 13.46 6.72 -2.09
CA PRO A 284 12.03 6.91 -2.33
C PRO A 284 11.67 7.34 -3.76
N MET A 285 12.62 8.00 -4.45
CA MET A 285 12.48 8.51 -5.81
C MET A 285 13.32 7.71 -6.83
N TYR A 286 13.57 6.42 -6.57
CA TYR A 286 14.33 5.56 -7.48
C TYR A 286 13.68 5.53 -8.87
N GLU A 287 14.50 5.61 -9.92
CA GLU A 287 14.01 5.86 -11.30
C GLU A 287 13.04 4.78 -11.78
N ASP A 288 13.38 3.51 -11.53
CA ASP A 288 12.58 2.33 -11.95
C ASP A 288 11.57 1.87 -10.89
N ALA A 289 11.34 2.65 -9.81
CA ALA A 289 10.34 2.29 -8.81
C ALA A 289 8.93 2.28 -9.43
N LEU A 290 8.15 1.24 -9.11
CA LEU A 290 6.75 1.11 -9.55
C LEU A 290 5.90 2.27 -9.05
N SER A 291 6.13 2.69 -7.82
CA SER A 291 5.50 3.84 -7.18
C SER A 291 6.57 4.68 -6.51
N LYS A 292 6.47 6.00 -6.65
CA LYS A 292 7.42 6.96 -6.07
C LYS A 292 6.72 7.76 -4.98
N TYR A 293 7.40 7.90 -3.84
CA TYR A 293 6.86 8.54 -2.64
C TYR A 293 7.76 9.72 -2.28
N PRO A 294 7.39 10.95 -2.69
CA PRO A 294 8.21 12.14 -2.42
C PRO A 294 8.13 12.63 -0.97
N PHE A 295 7.10 12.20 -0.24
CA PHE A 295 6.82 12.53 1.15
C PHE A 295 5.98 11.41 1.80
N ASP A 296 6.00 11.34 3.13
CA ASP A 296 5.22 10.35 3.90
C ASP A 296 3.84 10.89 4.30
N ASP A 297 3.16 10.25 5.25
CA ASP A 297 1.79 10.66 5.64
C ASP A 297 1.76 11.91 6.53
N GLU A 298 2.92 12.52 6.84
CA GLU A 298 3.07 13.81 7.52
C GLU A 298 3.69 14.90 6.61
N GLY A 299 3.89 14.57 5.33
CA GLY A 299 4.38 15.44 4.26
C GLY A 299 5.89 15.62 4.22
#